data_AF-A0AA48L797-F1
#
_entry.id   AF-A0AA48L797-F1
#
_cell.length_a   1.000
_cell.length_b   1.000
_cell.length_c   1.000
_cell.angle_alpha   90.00
_cell.angle_beta   90.00
_cell.angle_gamma   90.00
#
_symmetry.space_group_name_H-M   'P 1'
#
loop_
_entity.id
_entity.type
_entity.pdbx_description
1 polymer ?
#
loop_
_entity_poly.entity_id
_entity_poly.type
_entity_poly.pdbx_seq_one_letter_code
_entity_poly.pdbx_strand_id
1 'polypeptide(L)'
;MSPPLACQRERDELAQCVLRTDCVLKQGKTPKECLSNKDNLPVQCQHLLASFSDCRRGMLDMRRRFRGNHLSEEAKHGGGDAALGAKQ
;
A
#
# COMPACT_ATOMS: atom_id res chain seq x y z
N MET A 1 10.23 -1.19 14.63
CA MET A 1 10.80 -0.33 13.56
C MET A 1 9.66 0.41 12.88
N SER A 2 9.44 1.66 13.25
CA SER A 2 8.46 2.52 12.58
C SER A 2 9.01 2.91 11.20
N PRO A 3 8.27 2.71 10.10
CA PRO A 3 8.75 3.14 8.80
C PRO A 3 9.03 4.66 8.75
N PRO A 4 10.07 5.09 8.01
CA PRO A 4 10.40 6.50 7.81
C PRO A 4 9.27 7.29 7.13
N LEU A 5 9.29 8.62 7.28
CA LEU A 5 8.27 9.58 6.83
C LEU A 5 7.84 9.42 5.36
N ALA A 6 8.71 8.90 4.50
CA ALA A 6 8.48 8.78 3.06
C ALA A 6 7.34 7.84 2.64
N CYS A 7 6.94 6.88 3.47
CA CYS A 7 5.78 6.00 3.21
C CYS A 7 4.74 6.10 4.32
N GLN A 8 4.63 7.26 4.97
CA GLN A 8 3.72 7.42 6.10
C GLN A 8 2.26 7.47 5.67
N ARG A 9 1.94 8.23 4.62
CA ARG A 9 0.58 8.37 4.11
C ARG A 9 -0.03 7.04 3.68
N GLU A 10 0.68 6.27 2.87
CA GLU A 10 0.22 4.97 2.36
C GLU A 10 0.01 3.96 3.50
N ARG A 11 0.83 4.07 4.55
CA ARG A 11 0.72 3.22 5.75
C ARG A 11 -0.49 3.59 6.59
N ASP A 12 -0.76 4.88 6.75
CA ASP A 12 -1.89 5.38 7.52
C ASP A 12 -3.21 5.03 6.81
N GLU A 13 -3.27 5.21 5.48
CA GLU A 13 -4.41 4.77 4.67
C GLU A 13 -4.62 3.25 4.73
N LEU A 14 -3.55 2.46 4.60
CA LEU A 14 -3.62 1.00 4.72
C LEU A 14 -4.11 0.59 6.12
N ALA A 15 -3.59 1.21 7.18
CA ALA A 15 -4.00 0.93 8.54
C ALA A 15 -5.49 1.23 8.76
N GLN A 16 -5.96 2.39 8.30
CA GLN A 16 -7.37 2.76 8.35
C GLN A 16 -8.24 1.78 7.55
N CYS A 17 -7.77 1.35 6.39
CA CYS A 17 -8.48 0.38 5.56
C CYS A 17 -8.66 -0.95 6.31
N VAL A 18 -7.57 -1.53 6.81
CA VAL A 18 -7.57 -2.84 7.49
C VAL A 18 -8.43 -2.81 8.75
N LEU A 19 -8.40 -1.73 9.53
CA LEU A 19 -9.20 -1.58 10.74
C LEU A 19 -10.72 -1.60 10.49
N ARG A 20 -11.16 -1.24 9.27
CA ARG A 20 -12.58 -1.27 8.87
C ARG A 20 -13.00 -2.61 8.24
N THR A 21 -12.07 -3.53 8.02
CA THR A 21 -12.39 -4.82 7.37
C THR A 21 -12.98 -5.83 8.34
N ASP A 22 -13.72 -6.77 7.76
CA ASP A 22 -14.29 -7.92 8.47
C ASP A 22 -13.22 -8.78 9.18
N CYS A 23 -12.00 -8.83 8.66
CA CYS A 23 -10.92 -9.56 9.31
C CYS A 23 -10.62 -9.03 10.72
N VAL A 24 -10.64 -7.70 10.91
CA VAL A 24 -10.44 -7.10 12.23
C VAL A 24 -11.75 -7.06 13.01
N LEU A 25 -12.84 -6.62 12.38
CA LEU A 25 -14.11 -6.38 13.07
C LEU A 25 -14.88 -7.66 13.41
N LYS A 26 -14.93 -8.64 12.51
CA LYS A 26 -15.68 -9.90 12.70
C LYS A 26 -14.81 -11.02 13.24
N GLN A 27 -13.58 -11.17 12.73
CA GLN A 27 -12.70 -12.27 13.15
C GLN A 27 -11.83 -11.90 14.36
N GLY A 28 -11.76 -10.63 14.76
CA GLY A 28 -10.96 -10.19 15.91
C GLY A 28 -9.45 -10.38 15.73
N LYS A 29 -8.98 -10.56 14.49
CA LYS A 29 -7.57 -10.78 14.19
C LYS A 29 -6.79 -9.48 14.25
N THR A 30 -5.50 -9.59 14.53
CA THR A 30 -4.63 -8.41 14.48
C THR A 30 -4.48 -7.93 13.03
N PRO A 31 -4.32 -6.61 12.80
CA PRO A 31 -4.10 -6.08 11.45
C PRO A 31 -2.95 -6.77 10.70
N LYS A 32 -1.91 -7.18 11.44
CA LYS A 32 -0.76 -7.91 10.89
C LYS A 32 -1.14 -9.30 10.35
N GLU A 33 -2.01 -10.03 11.05
CA GLU A 33 -2.53 -11.32 10.59
C GLU A 33 -3.49 -11.16 9.41
N CYS A 34 -4.26 -10.08 9.38
CA CYS A 34 -5.13 -9.75 8.25
C CYS A 34 -4.31 -9.43 6.99
N LEU A 35 -3.20 -8.72 7.12
CA LEU A 35 -2.30 -8.42 6.00
C LEU A 35 -1.58 -9.67 5.44
N SER A 36 -1.37 -10.69 6.26
CA SER A 36 -0.84 -11.99 5.81
C SER A 36 -1.86 -12.78 4.99
N ASN A 37 -3.15 -12.62 5.26
CA ASN A 37 -4.25 -13.33 4.60
C ASN A 37 -5.01 -12.40 3.65
N LYS A 38 -4.40 -12.12 2.48
CA LYS A 38 -4.94 -11.16 1.50
C LYS A 38 -6.33 -11.52 0.96
N ASP A 39 -6.69 -12.81 0.99
CA ASP A 39 -7.95 -13.32 0.43
C ASP A 39 -9.20 -12.80 1.15
N ASN A 40 -9.06 -12.41 2.42
CA ASN A 40 -10.17 -11.84 3.23
C ASN A 40 -10.17 -10.30 3.23
N LEU A 41 -9.25 -9.66 2.51
CA LEU A 41 -9.19 -8.21 2.42
C LEU A 41 -9.95 -7.72 1.18
N PRO A 42 -10.73 -6.64 1.28
CA PRO A 42 -11.35 -6.03 0.11
C PRO A 42 -10.27 -5.49 -0.85
N VAL A 43 -10.60 -5.46 -2.15
CA VAL A 43 -9.68 -5.07 -3.24
C VAL A 43 -9.01 -3.72 -2.97
N GLN A 44 -9.74 -2.77 -2.37
CA GLN A 44 -9.20 -1.46 -1.99
C GLN A 44 -8.01 -1.58 -1.02
N CYS A 45 -8.12 -2.41 0.03
CA CYS A 45 -7.01 -2.59 0.97
C CYS A 45 -5.85 -3.39 0.34
N GLN A 46 -6.15 -4.28 -0.60
CA GLN A 46 -5.10 -4.99 -1.35
C GLN A 46 -4.28 -4.03 -2.23
N HIS A 47 -4.93 -3.05 -2.86
CA HIS A 47 -4.24 -2.01 -3.63
C HIS A 47 -3.34 -1.17 -2.71
N LEU A 48 -3.86 -0.67 -1.58
CA LEU A 48 -3.06 0.09 -0.60
C LEU A 48 -1.86 -0.71 -0.08
N LEU A 49 -2.03 -2.03 0.10
CA LEU A 49 -0.94 -2.92 0.50
C LEU A 49 0.14 -3.04 -0.57
N ALA A 50 -0.27 -3.14 -1.85
CA ALA A 50 0.67 -3.13 -2.97
C ALA A 50 1.46 -1.81 -3.01
N SER A 51 0.77 -0.66 -2.97
CA SER A 51 1.39 0.67 -2.98
C SER A 51 2.35 0.87 -1.81
N PHE A 52 1.97 0.48 -0.59
CA PHE A 52 2.86 0.54 0.58
C PHE A 52 4.08 -0.37 0.42
N SER A 53 3.90 -1.58 -0.12
CA SER A 53 4.99 -2.52 -0.35
C SER A 53 5.99 -2.00 -1.39
N ASP A 54 5.51 -1.35 -2.45
CA ASP A 54 6.33 -0.74 -3.48
C ASP A 54 7.06 0.50 -2.96
N CYS A 55 6.40 1.35 -2.18
CA CYS A 55 7.03 2.48 -1.51
C CYS A 55 8.19 2.01 -0.64
N ARG A 56 7.95 1.00 0.21
CA ARG A 56 8.98 0.44 1.10
C ARG A 56 10.13 -0.18 0.31
N ARG A 57 9.84 -0.84 -0.81
CA ARG A 57 10.85 -1.43 -1.70
C ARG A 57 11.69 -0.36 -2.39
N GLY A 58 11.08 0.72 -2.85
CA GLY A 58 11.77 1.87 -3.45
C GLY A 58 12.73 2.57 -2.48
N MET A 59 12.41 2.58 -1.19
CA MET A 59 13.31 3.13 -0.17
C MET A 59 14.56 2.28 0.07
N LEU A 60 14.42 0.96 0.01
CA LEU A 60 15.49 -0.02 0.24
C LEU A 60 16.38 -0.19 -0.99
N ASP A 61 15.82 -0.04 -2.19
CA ASP A 61 16.53 -0.20 -3.45
C ASP A 61 17.31 1.06 -3.85
N MET A 62 18.62 1.05 -3.62
CA MET A 62 19.53 2.14 -4.02
C MET A 62 19.51 2.43 -5.53
N ARG A 63 19.20 1.43 -6.38
CA ARG A 63 19.14 1.59 -7.84
C ARG A 63 17.93 2.42 -8.28
N ARG A 64 16.83 2.39 -7.51
CA ARG A 64 15.63 3.22 -7.75
C ARG A 64 15.79 4.67 -7.30
N ARG A 65 16.79 4.97 -6.46
CA ARG A 65 17.07 6.35 -5.99
C ARG A 65 17.58 7.28 -7.11
N PHE A 66 18.32 6.74 -8.08
CA PHE A 66 18.92 7.54 -9.16
C PHE A 66 18.01 7.76 -10.37
N ARG A 67 17.00 6.91 -10.59
CA ARG A 67 16.06 7.03 -11.73
C ARG A 67 14.73 7.65 -11.35
N GLY A 68 14.59 8.12 -10.11
CA GLY A 68 13.31 8.50 -9.53
C GLY A 68 12.48 7.26 -9.20
N ASN A 69 11.88 7.25 -8.01
CA ASN A 69 10.84 6.28 -7.72
C ASN A 69 9.59 6.74 -8.49
N HIS A 70 9.40 6.24 -9.72
CA HIS A 70 8.30 6.64 -10.61
C HIS A 70 6.92 6.59 -9.94
N LEU A 71 6.75 5.70 -8.94
CA LEU A 71 5.52 5.56 -8.17
C LEU A 71 5.25 6.70 -7.17
N SER A 72 6.23 7.53 -6.85
CA SER A 72 6.09 8.62 -5.88
C SER A 72 5.62 9.95 -6.48
N GLU A 73 5.82 10.17 -7.79
CA GLU A 73 5.40 11.40 -8.45
C GLU A 73 3.93 11.33 -8.90
N GLU A 74 3.41 10.15 -9.23
CA GLU A 74 2.01 9.94 -9.61
C GLU A 74 1.04 10.05 -8.41
N ALA A 75 1.53 9.87 -7.18
CA ALA A 75 0.69 9.91 -5.97
C ALA A 75 0.45 11.33 -5.40
N LYS A 76 0.88 12.40 -6.09
CA LYS A 76 0.69 13.79 -5.65
C LYS A 76 -0.64 14.41 -6.10
N HIS A 77 -1.39 13.79 -7.03
CA HIS A 77 -2.66 14.34 -7.49
C HIS A 77 -3.76 13.28 -7.60
N GLY A 78 -4.71 13.35 -6.67
CA GLY A 78 -6.12 13.16 -7.00
C GLY A 78 -6.65 11.73 -7.01
N GLY A 79 -7.95 11.64 -6.75
CA GLY A 79 -8.72 10.41 -6.64
C GLY A 79 -8.67 9.54 -7.90
N GLY A 80 -9.03 8.28 -7.70
CA GLY A 80 -8.84 7.25 -8.70
C GLY A 80 -9.58 7.53 -10.01
N ASP A 81 -9.02 6.95 -11.06
CA ASP A 81 -9.76 6.45 -12.19
C ASP A 81 -8.91 5.43 -12.94
N ALA A 82 -9.62 4.57 -13.65
CA ALA A 82 -9.12 3.40 -14.34
C ALA A 82 -8.04 3.69 -15.40
N ALA A 83 -7.17 2.70 -15.64
CA ALA A 83 -6.78 2.18 -16.96
C ALA A 83 -5.52 1.33 -16.77
N LEU A 84 -5.62 0.00 -16.89
CA LEU A 84 -5.57 -0.68 -18.17
C LEU A 84 -4.22 -0.46 -18.88
N GLY A 85 -3.30 -1.39 -18.66
CA GLY A 85 -2.72 -2.15 -19.76
C GLY A 85 -1.55 -1.57 -20.56
N ALA A 86 -0.65 -2.51 -20.84
CA ALA A 86 0.05 -2.69 -22.11
C ALA A 86 1.35 -1.91 -22.38
N LYS A 87 2.44 -2.74 -22.43
CA LYS A 87 3.55 -2.82 -23.43
C LYS A 87 4.34 -1.51 -23.69
N GLN A 88 5.64 -1.52 -23.96
CA GLN A 88 6.60 -2.53 -24.44
C GLN A 88 7.99 -2.09 -23.95
#